data_AF-A0A2D6W0K6-F1
#
_entry.id   AF-A0A2D6W0K6-F1
#
_cell.length_a   1.000
_cell.length_b   1.000
_cell.length_c   1.000
_cell.angle_alpha   90.00
_cell.angle_beta   90.00
_cell.angle_gamma   90.00
#
_symmetry.space_group_name_H-M   'P 1'
#
loop_
_entity.id
_entity.type
_entity.pdbx_description
1 polymer ?
#
loop_
_entity_poly.entity_id
_entity_poly.type
_entity_poly.pdbx_seq_one_letter_code
_entity_poly.pdbx_strand_id
1 'polypeptide(L)'
;MNKIYGAVALPIGIETAKGCQYDADVKFTYSVTPGRAQTYWQPGEAATVELAGAYIINDAGSTPAHWLADLLCDDDEVLGACLIDAEERHQDGLEQQAEYRRELRECRGAG
;
A
#
# COMPACT_ATOMS: atom_id res chain seq x y z
N MET A 1 -13.98 2.12 10.88
CA MET A 1 -12.74 1.35 10.65
C MET A 1 -11.64 2.34 10.32
N ASN A 2 -10.45 2.19 10.92
CA ASN A 2 -9.30 3.02 10.55
C ASN A 2 -8.78 2.54 9.20
N LYS A 3 -8.80 3.40 8.19
CA LYS A 3 -8.15 3.12 6.91
C LYS A 3 -6.64 3.26 7.08
N ILE A 4 -5.88 2.33 6.53
CA ILE A 4 -4.41 2.40 6.44
C ILE A 4 -4.10 3.11 5.12
N TYR A 5 -3.27 4.14 5.16
CA TYR A 5 -2.86 4.87 3.97
C TYR A 5 -1.41 4.54 3.64
N GLY A 6 -1.13 4.39 2.36
CA GLY A 6 0.20 4.06 1.90
C GLY A 6 0.48 4.58 0.51
N ALA A 7 1.73 4.42 0.10
CA ALA A 7 2.12 4.60 -1.27
C ALA A 7 3.12 3.53 -1.69
N VAL A 8 2.93 2.97 -2.88
CA VAL A 8 3.80 1.97 -3.49
C VAL A 8 4.27 2.49 -4.85
N ALA A 9 5.54 2.26 -5.18
CA ALA A 9 6.08 2.57 -6.50
C ALA A 9 6.22 1.26 -7.29
N LEU A 10 5.59 1.19 -8.44
CA LEU A 10 5.57 0.02 -9.32
C LEU A 10 6.02 0.43 -10.73
N PRO A 11 6.91 -0.34 -11.37
CA PRO A 11 7.21 -0.14 -12.78
C PRO A 11 6.02 -0.61 -13.61
N ILE A 12 5.52 0.24 -14.50
CA ILE A 12 4.41 -0.06 -15.41
C ILE A 12 4.90 0.02 -16.85
N GLY A 13 4.72 -1.08 -17.57
CA GLY A 13 4.92 -1.11 -19.01
C GLY A 13 3.75 -0.45 -19.74
N ILE A 14 4.01 0.66 -20.43
CA ILE A 14 3.04 1.36 -21.27
C ILE A 14 3.34 1.00 -22.73
N GLU A 15 2.45 0.26 -23.36
CA GLU A 15 2.51 0.01 -24.80
C GLU A 15 1.71 1.08 -25.56
N THR A 16 2.40 1.78 -26.44
CA THR A 16 1.77 2.75 -27.34
C THR A 16 1.20 2.06 -28.58
N ALA A 17 0.19 2.67 -29.23
CA ALA A 17 -0.40 2.15 -30.47
C ALA A 17 0.60 1.98 -31.65
N LYS A 18 1.84 2.48 -31.52
CA LYS A 18 2.94 2.30 -32.47
C LYS A 18 3.85 1.10 -32.13
N GLY A 19 3.52 0.32 -31.10
CA GLY A 19 4.31 -0.81 -30.62
C GLY A 19 5.55 -0.41 -29.82
N CYS A 20 5.68 0.84 -29.40
CA CYS A 20 6.75 1.24 -28.48
C CYS A 20 6.30 0.92 -27.05
N GLN A 21 7.10 0.11 -26.35
CA GLN A 21 6.96 -0.20 -24.93
C GLN A 21 7.89 0.72 -24.13
N TYR A 22 7.35 1.32 -23.08
CA TYR A 22 8.10 2.15 -22.14
C TYR A 22 7.79 1.69 -20.73
N ASP A 23 8.83 1.45 -19.94
CA ASP A 23 8.68 1.26 -18.50
C ASP A 23 8.67 2.63 -17.83
N ALA A 24 7.62 2.92 -17.08
CA ALA A 24 7.50 4.12 -16.28
C ALA A 24 7.35 3.73 -14.81
N ASP A 25 8.12 4.36 -13.93
CA ASP A 25 7.93 4.21 -12.49
C ASP A 25 6.70 5.00 -12.06
N VAL A 26 5.70 4.30 -11.53
CA VAL A 26 4.44 4.91 -11.11
C VAL A 26 4.25 4.71 -9.63
N LYS A 27 4.05 5.81 -8.92
CA LYS A 27 3.70 5.82 -7.51
C LYS A 27 2.19 5.85 -7.35
N PHE A 28 1.63 4.79 -6.81
CA PHE A 28 0.24 4.70 -6.39
C PHE A 28 0.10 5.10 -4.94
N THR A 29 -0.86 5.97 -4.64
CA THR A 29 -1.33 6.22 -3.28
C THR A 29 -2.61 5.43 -3.08
N TYR A 30 -2.72 4.71 -1.98
CA TYR A 30 -3.85 3.81 -1.71
C TYR A 30 -4.37 3.95 -0.29
N SER A 31 -5.57 3.44 -0.07
CA SER A 31 -6.14 3.22 1.25
C SER A 31 -6.64 1.78 1.39
N VAL A 32 -6.28 1.13 2.49
CA VAL A 32 -6.72 -0.23 2.83
C VAL A 32 -7.73 -0.16 3.95
N THR A 33 -8.89 -0.76 3.73
CA THR A 33 -9.84 -1.06 4.80
C THR A 33 -9.55 -2.49 5.27
N PRO A 34 -9.08 -2.68 6.52
CA PRO A 34 -8.76 -4.00 7.00
C PRO A 34 -10.03 -4.84 7.07
N GLY A 35 -9.92 -6.07 6.60
CA GLY A 35 -10.97 -7.07 6.71
C GLY A 35 -11.22 -7.45 8.16
N ARG A 36 -12.29 -8.21 8.37
CA ARG A 36 -12.65 -8.76 9.67
C ARG A 36 -12.76 -10.27 9.58
N ALA A 37 -12.13 -10.96 10.52
CA ALA A 37 -12.27 -12.41 10.63
C ALA A 37 -13.73 -12.80 10.88
N GLN A 38 -14.14 -13.93 10.30
CA GLN A 38 -15.45 -14.53 10.57
C GLN A 38 -15.61 -14.84 12.06
N THR A 39 -16.80 -14.58 12.58
CA THR A 39 -17.19 -14.99 13.92
C THR A 39 -18.41 -15.91 13.85
N TYR A 40 -18.78 -16.55 14.96
CA TYR A 40 -19.98 -17.40 15.00
C TYR A 40 -21.27 -16.67 14.58
N TRP A 41 -21.34 -15.36 14.85
CA TRP A 41 -22.55 -14.54 14.65
C TRP A 41 -22.50 -13.65 13.40
N GLN A 42 -21.33 -13.47 12.78
CA GLN A 42 -21.16 -12.55 11.65
C GLN A 42 -20.17 -13.13 10.63
N PRO A 43 -20.48 -13.06 9.32
CA PRO A 43 -19.55 -13.46 8.28
C PRO A 43 -18.28 -12.60 8.35
N GLY A 44 -17.18 -13.18 7.88
CA GLY A 44 -15.95 -12.41 7.71
C GLY A 44 -16.08 -11.41 6.56
N GLU A 45 -15.34 -10.33 6.65
CA GLU A 45 -15.21 -9.32 5.60
C GLU A 45 -13.77 -9.36 5.10
N ALA A 46 -13.57 -9.44 3.78
CA ALA A 46 -12.23 -9.38 3.21
C ALA A 46 -11.65 -7.96 3.36
N ALA A 47 -10.32 -7.85 3.38
CA ALA A 47 -9.69 -6.54 3.27
C ALA A 47 -9.95 -5.98 1.88
N THR A 48 -10.18 -4.67 1.80
CA THR A 48 -10.40 -3.97 0.53
C THR A 48 -9.36 -2.88 0.35
N VAL A 49 -8.91 -2.69 -0.88
CA VAL A 49 -7.99 -1.61 -1.26
C VAL A 49 -8.68 -0.68 -2.23
N GLU A 50 -8.43 0.61 -2.03
CA GLU A 50 -8.88 1.66 -2.94
C GLU A 50 -7.66 2.48 -3.36
N LEU A 51 -7.45 2.65 -4.66
CA LEU A 51 -6.47 3.59 -5.18
C LEU A 51 -7.00 5.01 -5.01
N ALA A 52 -6.23 5.85 -4.32
CA ALA A 52 -6.55 7.26 -4.10
C ALA A 52 -5.95 8.17 -5.18
N GLY A 53 -4.92 7.71 -5.89
CA GLY A 53 -4.25 8.47 -6.94
C GLY A 53 -2.97 7.81 -7.43
N ALA A 54 -2.47 8.29 -8.55
CA ALA A 54 -1.24 7.81 -9.17
C ALA A 54 -0.38 8.99 -9.62
N TYR A 55 0.93 8.82 -9.55
CA TYR A 55 1.93 9.79 -9.98
C TYR A 55 2.99 9.08 -10.80
N ILE A 56 3.26 9.59 -12.00
CA ILE A 56 4.37 9.12 -12.83
C ILE A 56 5.64 9.78 -12.31
N ILE A 57 6.63 8.97 -11.95
CA ILE A 57 7.96 9.42 -11.54
C ILE A 57 8.83 9.50 -12.80
N ASN A 58 9.45 10.65 -13.02
CA ASN A 58 10.44 10.87 -14.07
C ASN A 58 11.65 11.63 -13.51
N ASP A 59 12.69 11.77 -14.32
CA ASP A 59 13.92 12.50 -13.92
C ASP A 59 13.67 13.97 -13.52
N ALA A 60 12.56 14.56 -13.98
CA ALA A 60 12.16 15.93 -13.68
C ALA A 60 11.26 16.06 -12.43
N GLY A 61 10.79 14.95 -11.85
CA GLY A 61 9.95 14.92 -10.66
C GLY A 61 8.74 13.99 -10.77
N SER A 62 7.71 14.24 -9.96
CA SER A 62 6.46 13.47 -9.96
C SER A 62 5.34 14.24 -10.66
N THR A 63 4.73 13.61 -11.66
CA THR A 63 3.59 14.17 -12.41
C THR A 63 2.31 13.44 -12.02
N PRO A 64 1.24 14.13 -11.57
CA PRO A 64 -0.02 13.48 -11.22
C PRO A 64 -0.67 12.87 -12.46
N ALA A 65 -1.07 11.61 -12.37
CA ALA A 65 -1.68 10.82 -13.43
C ALA A 65 -2.95 10.14 -12.92
N HIS A 66 -3.97 10.92 -12.56
CA HIS A 66 -5.22 10.41 -12.00
C HIS A 66 -5.90 9.35 -12.88
N TRP A 67 -5.84 9.53 -14.20
CA TRP A 67 -6.37 8.58 -15.18
C TRP A 67 -5.77 7.17 -15.04
N LEU A 68 -4.54 7.06 -14.53
CA LEU A 68 -3.87 5.78 -14.34
C LEU A 68 -4.36 5.06 -13.08
N ALA A 69 -4.75 5.81 -12.04
CA ALA A 69 -5.40 5.24 -10.87
C ALA A 69 -6.81 4.74 -11.21
N ASP A 70 -7.55 5.49 -12.04
CA ASP A 70 -8.87 5.07 -12.53
C ASP A 70 -8.78 3.86 -13.47
N LEU A 71 -7.73 3.79 -14.30
CA LEU A 71 -7.52 2.67 -15.22
C LEU A 71 -7.17 1.36 -14.48
N LEU A 72 -6.40 1.46 -13.40
CA LEU A 72 -5.85 0.32 -12.66
C LEU A 72 -6.57 0.09 -11.32
N CYS A 73 -7.74 0.70 -11.12
CA CYS A 73 -8.50 0.57 -9.87
C CYS A 73 -8.99 -0.85 -9.59
N ASP A 74 -9.16 -1.66 -10.65
CA ASP A 74 -9.60 -3.05 -10.60
C ASP A 74 -8.46 -4.03 -11.00
N ASP A 75 -7.23 -3.55 -11.11
CA ASP A 75 -6.09 -4.38 -11.49
C ASP A 75 -5.57 -5.19 -10.29
N ASP A 76 -5.71 -6.51 -10.35
CA ASP A 76 -5.37 -7.42 -9.25
C ASP A 76 -3.87 -7.36 -8.87
N GLU A 77 -2.97 -7.09 -9.82
CA GLU A 77 -1.54 -7.00 -9.54
C GLU A 77 -1.20 -5.72 -8.76
N VAL A 78 -1.75 -4.59 -9.17
CA VAL A 78 -1.58 -3.30 -8.49
C VAL A 78 -2.22 -3.33 -7.10
N LEU A 79 -3.45 -3.84 -6.99
CA LEU A 79 -4.15 -3.94 -5.71
C LEU A 79 -3.45 -4.93 -4.77
N GLY A 80 -2.97 -6.06 -5.28
CA GLY A 80 -2.20 -7.04 -4.52
C GLY A 80 -0.90 -6.46 -3.97
N ALA A 81 -0.16 -5.71 -4.78
CA ALA A 81 1.04 -5.01 -4.32
C ALA A 81 0.74 -3.99 -3.22
N CYS A 82 -0.39 -3.27 -3.32
CA CYS A 82 -0.83 -2.34 -2.27
C CYS A 82 -1.18 -3.07 -0.96
N LEU A 83 -1.79 -4.25 -1.03
CA LEU A 83 -2.08 -5.08 0.16
C LEU A 83 -0.80 -5.55 0.85
N ILE A 84 0.17 -6.03 0.09
CA ILE A 84 1.45 -6.51 0.61
C ILE A 84 2.19 -5.37 1.32
N ASP A 85 2.33 -4.22 0.67
CA ASP A 85 2.99 -3.05 1.24
C ASP A 85 2.26 -2.52 2.49
N ALA A 86 0.93 -2.64 2.56
CA ALA A 86 0.17 -2.30 3.76
C ALA A 86 0.39 -3.29 4.91
N GLU A 87 0.50 -4.58 4.61
CA GLU A 87 0.75 -5.64 5.60
C GLU A 87 2.17 -5.57 6.16
N GLU A 88 3.18 -5.37 5.31
CA GLU A 88 4.57 -5.16 5.72
C GLU A 88 4.70 -3.97 6.68
N ARG A 89 4.11 -2.82 6.32
CA ARG A 89 4.08 -1.64 7.21
C ARG A 89 3.37 -1.89 8.53
N HIS A 90 2.34 -2.73 8.52
CA HIS A 90 1.66 -3.09 9.75
C HIS A 90 2.56 -3.95 10.65
N GLN A 91 3.23 -4.95 10.08
CA GLN A 91 4.16 -5.81 10.80
C GLN A 91 5.35 -5.01 11.37
N ASP A 92 5.98 -4.16 10.56
CA ASP A 92 7.06 -3.27 11.01
C ASP A 92 6.64 -2.38 12.18
N GLY A 93 5.42 -1.83 12.11
CA GLY A 93 4.85 -1.02 13.19
C GLY A 93 4.63 -1.80 14.50
N LEU A 94 4.28 -3.08 14.40
CA LEU A 94 4.15 -3.96 15.57
C LEU A 94 5.51 -4.31 16.16
N GLU A 95 6.52 -4.56 15.33
CA GLU A 95 7.89 -4.84 15.77
C GLU A 95 8.50 -3.65 16.50
N GLN A 96 8.41 -2.45 15.91
CA GLN A 96 8.89 -1.22 16.56
C GLN A 96 8.19 -0.97 17.90
N GLN A 97 6.88 -1.22 18.00
CA GLN A 97 6.18 -1.12 19.28
C GLN A 97 6.65 -2.18 20.29
N ALA A 98 6.96 -3.38 19.85
CA ALA A 98 7.48 -4.43 20.72
C ALA A 98 8.89 -4.09 21.22
N GLU A 99 9.77 -3.57 20.37
CA GLU A 99 11.10 -3.08 20.73
C GLU A 99 11.02 -1.92 21.71
N TYR A 100 10.21 -0.90 21.43
CA TYR A 100 9.99 0.23 22.34
C TYR A 100 9.51 -0.25 23.73
N ARG A 101 8.62 -1.25 23.78
CA ARG A 101 8.17 -1.86 25.05
C ARG A 101 9.28 -2.64 25.77
N ARG A 102 10.24 -3.23 25.05
CA ARG A 102 11.41 -3.91 25.64
C ARG A 102 12.38 -2.89 26.22
N GLU A 103 12.71 -1.84 25.47
CA GLU A 103 13.58 -0.74 25.92
C GLU A 103 13.02 -0.06 27.19
N LEU A 104 11.71 0.20 27.22
CA LEU A 104 11.06 0.76 28.41
C LEU A 104 11.17 -0.14 29.66
N ARG A 105 11.21 -1.47 29.49
CA ARG A 105 11.40 -2.41 30.60
C ARG A 105 12.86 -2.43 31.05
N GLU A 106 13.81 -2.35 30.12
CA GLU A 106 15.24 -2.30 30.43
C GLU A 106 15.62 -1.00 31.14
N CYS A 107 15.11 0.16 30.70
CA CYS A 107 15.32 1.43 31.38
C CYS A 107 14.67 1.49 32.78
N ARG A 108 13.56 0.78 33.02
CA ARG A 108 12.92 0.70 34.34
C ARG A 108 13.56 -0.32 35.30
N GLY A 109 14.28 -1.30 34.79
CA GLY A 109 14.97 -2.32 35.60
C GLY A 109 16.39 -1.93 36.04
N ALA A 110 16.93 -0.81 35.53
CA ALA A 110 18.27 -0.31 35.83
C ALA A 110 18.31 0.76 36.94
N GLY A 111 17.22 0.92 37.71
CA GLY A 111 17.10 1.87 38.82
C GLY A 111 16.96 1.20 40.18
#